data_AF-A0A816CH32-F1
#
_entry.id   AF-A0A816CH32-F1
#
_cell.length_a   1.000
_cell.length_b   1.000
_cell.length_c   1.000
_cell.angle_alpha   90.00
_cell.angle_beta   90.00
_cell.angle_gamma   90.00
#
_symmetry.space_group_name_H-M   'P 1'
#
loop_
_entity.id
_entity.type
_entity.pdbx_description
1 polymer ?
#
loop_
_entity_poly.entity_id
_entity_poly.type
_entity_poly.pdbx_seq_one_letter_code
_entity_poly.pdbx_strand_id
1 'polypeptide(L)'
;MESYEDFDGTYQTRSVKNSRVVPEFSFSIDLSPYICEQWQRVAVIPSGKARIAGEIVTFRDALEQYTLSNKKIKEIVLKKQCHGWNLEELKKKLIALVRSTGYQNSINVTYNRVNYQIAARSSSKLSQFANSTVVHVLCCISCLCIIFGPIHYCLHTIGSARNTIVAEYMMMKSDDIFLQLNAQIIVNSVIQRSRNSYIAHFT
;
A
#
# COMPACT_ATOMS: atom_id res chain seq x y z
N MET A 1 -7.77 26.31 14.83
CA MET A 1 -7.06 27.61 14.72
C MET A 1 -5.92 27.50 15.69
N GLU A 2 -4.70 27.46 15.18
CA GLU A 2 -3.51 27.50 16.03
C GLU A 2 -2.89 28.88 15.85
N SER A 3 -2.89 29.65 16.92
CA SER A 3 -2.15 30.91 17.03
C SER A 3 -0.88 30.61 17.79
N TYR A 4 0.27 30.94 17.20
CA TYR A 4 1.54 30.94 17.91
C TYR A 4 2.16 32.33 17.81
N GLU A 5 2.90 32.69 18.84
CA GLU A 5 3.58 33.97 18.98
C GLU A 5 5.03 33.76 18.50
N ASP A 6 5.42 34.48 17.44
CA ASP A 6 6.82 34.53 17.02
C ASP A 6 7.65 35.32 18.04
N PHE A 7 8.97 35.11 18.03
CA PHE A 7 9.91 35.74 18.96
C PHE A 7 9.87 37.29 18.94
N ASP A 8 9.31 37.88 17.87
CA ASP A 8 9.13 39.32 17.66
C ASP A 8 7.74 39.84 18.07
N GLY A 9 6.94 39.06 18.82
CA GLY A 9 5.65 39.49 19.37
C GLY A 9 4.54 39.71 18.33
N THR A 10 4.71 39.18 17.12
CA THR A 10 3.72 39.30 16.03
C THR A 10 2.83 38.05 15.99
N TYR A 11 1.53 38.23 16.17
CA TYR A 11 0.55 37.12 16.10
C TYR A 11 0.22 36.78 14.64
N GLN A 12 0.58 35.57 14.20
CA GLN A 12 0.19 35.05 12.89
C GLN A 12 -0.93 34.02 13.02
N THR A 13 -2.08 34.32 12.42
CA THR A 13 -3.22 33.40 12.39
C THR A 13 -3.11 32.49 11.17
N ARG A 14 -2.54 31.29 11.34
CA ARG A 14 -2.53 30.29 10.27
C ARG A 14 -3.90 29.61 10.19
N SER A 15 -4.71 30.03 9.22
CA SER A 15 -5.93 29.30 8.85
C SER A 15 -5.54 27.99 8.19
N VAL A 16 -5.39 26.93 8.98
CA VAL A 16 -5.31 25.56 8.47
C VAL A 16 -6.70 25.22 7.94
N LYS A 17 -6.91 25.42 6.62
CA LYS A 17 -8.06 24.88 5.91
C LYS A 17 -7.98 23.37 5.98
N ASN A 18 -8.62 22.78 6.98
CA ASN A 18 -8.96 21.36 7.00
C ASN A 18 -9.98 21.11 5.89
N SER A 19 -9.51 20.99 4.65
CA SER A 19 -10.32 20.56 3.50
C SER A 19 -10.68 19.09 3.70
N ARG A 20 -11.78 18.82 4.39
CA ARG A 20 -12.38 17.47 4.38
C ARG A 20 -12.90 17.21 2.97
N VAL A 21 -12.27 16.28 2.27
CA VAL A 21 -12.79 15.75 1.01
C VAL A 21 -13.98 14.86 1.37
N VAL A 22 -15.19 15.40 1.24
CA VAL A 22 -16.42 14.61 1.35
C VAL A 22 -16.65 13.96 -0.01
N PRO A 23 -16.53 12.63 -0.13
CA PRO A 23 -16.71 11.98 -1.42
C PRO A 23 -18.17 12.11 -1.85
N GLU A 24 -18.41 12.77 -2.99
CA GLU A 24 -19.76 12.92 -3.55
C GLU A 24 -20.30 11.59 -4.12
N PHE A 25 -19.40 10.69 -4.50
CA PHE A 25 -19.70 9.31 -4.82
C PHE A 25 -18.47 8.43 -4.51
N SER A 26 -18.71 7.14 -4.28
CA SER A 26 -17.66 6.14 -4.13
C SER A 26 -18.14 4.80 -4.65
N PHE A 27 -17.33 4.13 -5.44
CA PHE A 27 -17.55 2.74 -5.82
C PHE A 27 -16.28 1.94 -5.57
N SER A 28 -16.43 0.66 -5.25
CA SER A 28 -15.34 -0.29 -5.07
C SER A 28 -15.61 -1.53 -5.92
N ILE A 29 -14.64 -1.92 -6.74
CA ILE A 29 -14.73 -3.11 -7.58
C ILE A 29 -13.65 -4.07 -7.11
N ASP A 30 -14.05 -5.31 -6.84
CA ASP A 30 -13.10 -6.36 -6.53
C ASP A 30 -12.35 -6.81 -7.80
N LEU A 31 -11.03 -6.74 -7.74
CA LEU A 31 -10.15 -7.15 -8.84
C LEU A 31 -9.70 -8.60 -8.73
N SER A 32 -9.96 -9.27 -7.60
CA SER A 32 -9.57 -10.66 -7.34
C SER A 32 -10.01 -11.63 -8.44
N PRO A 33 -11.24 -11.54 -9.00
CA PRO A 33 -11.69 -12.44 -10.08
C PRO A 33 -10.95 -12.25 -11.41
N TYR A 34 -10.21 -11.16 -11.57
CA TYR A 34 -9.44 -10.85 -12.78
C TYR A 34 -7.97 -11.25 -12.65
N ILE A 35 -7.54 -11.77 -11.49
CA ILE A 35 -6.16 -12.18 -11.22
C ILE A 35 -6.08 -13.70 -11.37
N CYS A 36 -5.08 -14.20 -12.09
CA CYS A 36 -4.81 -15.63 -12.14
C CYS A 36 -4.50 -16.17 -10.73
N GLU A 37 -5.05 -17.33 -10.35
CA GLU A 37 -4.77 -17.94 -9.04
C GLU A 37 -3.30 -18.41 -8.92
N GLN A 38 -2.72 -18.80 -10.04
CA GLN A 38 -1.33 -19.25 -10.12
C GLN A 38 -0.41 -18.09 -10.49
N TRP A 39 0.72 -18.00 -9.78
CA TRP A 39 1.79 -17.09 -10.14
C TRP A 39 2.52 -17.61 -11.38
N GLN A 40 2.93 -16.72 -12.26
CA GLN A 40 3.63 -17.10 -13.50
C GLN A 40 5.14 -16.98 -13.37
N ARG A 41 5.61 -16.00 -12.59
CA ARG A 41 7.02 -15.70 -12.44
C ARG A 41 7.35 -15.30 -11.01
N VAL A 42 8.55 -15.69 -10.57
CA VAL A 42 9.16 -15.18 -9.34
C VAL A 42 10.38 -14.36 -9.73
N ALA A 43 10.43 -13.13 -9.23
CA ALA A 43 11.54 -12.22 -9.39
C ALA A 43 12.07 -11.80 -8.02
N VAL A 44 13.32 -11.38 -7.96
CA VAL A 44 13.91 -10.81 -6.76
C VAL A 44 14.27 -9.37 -7.05
N ILE A 45 13.77 -8.46 -6.20
CA ILE A 45 14.19 -7.07 -6.21
C ILE A 45 15.36 -6.94 -5.22
N PRO A 46 16.59 -6.72 -5.71
CA PRO A 46 17.74 -6.56 -4.85
C PRO A 46 17.58 -5.32 -3.97
N SER A 47 18.18 -5.34 -2.78
CA SER A 47 18.17 -4.22 -1.85
C SER A 47 19.60 -3.77 -1.50
N GLY A 48 19.75 -2.50 -1.11
CA GLY A 48 21.04 -1.94 -0.69
C GLY A 48 22.08 -1.91 -1.82
N LYS A 49 23.29 -2.40 -1.55
CA LYS A 49 24.44 -2.32 -2.47
C LYS A 49 24.20 -3.05 -3.80
N ALA A 50 23.56 -4.21 -3.77
CA ALA A 50 23.22 -4.98 -4.97
C ALA A 50 22.25 -4.21 -5.90
N ARG A 51 21.31 -3.44 -5.31
CA ARG A 51 20.42 -2.57 -6.08
C ARG A 51 21.16 -1.43 -6.75
N ILE A 52 22.12 -0.81 -6.06
CA ILE A 52 22.91 0.31 -6.57
C ILE A 52 23.84 -0.16 -7.70
N ALA A 53 24.40 -1.36 -7.56
CA ALA A 53 25.26 -1.98 -8.56
C ALA A 53 24.50 -2.54 -9.77
N GLY A 54 23.16 -2.56 -9.75
CA GLY A 54 22.35 -3.14 -10.82
C GLY A 54 22.49 -4.66 -10.94
N GLU A 55 22.86 -5.33 -9.85
CA GLU A 55 23.12 -6.78 -9.84
C GLU A 55 21.80 -7.55 -9.98
N ILE A 56 21.79 -8.54 -10.88
CA ILE A 56 20.66 -9.44 -11.04
C ILE A 56 20.81 -10.57 -10.02
N VAL A 57 19.94 -10.58 -9.01
CA VAL A 57 19.92 -11.62 -7.97
C VAL A 57 18.86 -12.65 -8.34
N THR A 58 19.23 -13.93 -8.39
CA THR A 58 18.25 -14.99 -8.64
C THR A 58 17.48 -15.35 -7.37
N PHE A 59 16.33 -16.03 -7.51
CA PHE A 59 15.56 -16.53 -6.37
C PHE A 59 16.40 -17.46 -5.48
N ARG A 60 17.22 -18.31 -6.10
CA ARG A 60 18.14 -19.21 -5.38
C ARG A 60 19.16 -18.43 -4.57
N ASP A 61 19.81 -17.44 -5.17
CA ASP A 61 20.81 -16.61 -4.48
C ASP A 61 20.18 -15.88 -3.29
N ALA A 62 18.95 -15.39 -3.43
CA ALA A 62 18.23 -14.75 -2.34
C ALA A 62 17.97 -15.70 -1.17
N LEU A 63 17.65 -16.98 -1.45
CA LEU A 63 17.48 -18.00 -0.43
C LEU A 63 18.82 -18.41 0.21
N GLU A 64 19.88 -18.55 -0.58
CA GLU A 64 21.22 -18.85 -0.08
C GLU A 64 21.76 -17.72 0.81
N GLN A 65 21.55 -16.46 0.41
CA GLN A 65 21.89 -15.30 1.25
C GLN A 65 21.08 -15.30 2.57
N TYR A 66 19.82 -15.74 2.52
CA TYR A 66 18.99 -15.88 3.72
C TYR A 66 19.51 -16.99 4.66
N THR A 67 19.89 -18.16 4.14
CA THR A 67 20.41 -19.27 4.94
C THR A 67 21.78 -18.96 5.53
N LEU A 68 22.69 -18.37 4.75
CA LEU A 68 24.06 -18.02 5.15
C LEU A 68 24.16 -16.81 6.06
N SER A 69 23.13 -15.95 6.09
CA SER A 69 23.12 -14.77 6.96
C SER A 69 23.27 -15.15 8.44
N ASN A 70 24.25 -14.58 9.15
CA ASN A 70 24.43 -14.79 10.60
C ASN A 70 23.54 -13.89 11.47
N LYS A 71 22.48 -13.29 10.90
CA LYS A 71 21.58 -12.40 11.64
C LYS A 71 20.73 -13.21 12.63
N LYS A 72 20.61 -12.70 13.87
CA LYS A 72 19.77 -13.30 14.95
C LYS A 72 18.28 -13.29 14.61
N ILE A 73 17.83 -12.32 13.82
CA ILE A 73 16.46 -12.16 13.34
C ILE A 73 16.49 -12.24 11.82
N LYS A 74 16.11 -13.39 11.28
CA LYS A 74 15.96 -13.59 9.83
C LYS A 74 14.49 -13.54 9.47
N GLU A 75 14.17 -12.79 8.43
CA GLU A 75 12.84 -12.78 7.84
C GLU A 75 12.98 -12.56 6.34
N ILE A 76 12.24 -13.34 5.57
CA ILE A 76 12.16 -13.28 4.12
C ILE A 76 10.76 -12.86 3.75
N VAL A 77 10.64 -11.88 2.86
CA VAL A 77 9.36 -11.29 2.49
C VAL A 77 9.07 -11.62 1.03
N LEU A 78 7.96 -12.31 0.83
CA LEU A 78 7.34 -12.54 -0.47
C LEU A 78 6.24 -11.49 -0.67
N LYS A 79 6.33 -10.72 -1.74
CA LYS A 79 5.29 -9.78 -2.17
C LYS A 79 4.58 -10.34 -3.40
N LYS A 80 3.26 -10.36 -3.36
CA LYS A 80 2.39 -10.63 -4.50
C LYS A 80 2.25 -9.34 -5.29
N GLN A 81 2.58 -9.38 -6.58
CA GLN A 81 2.43 -8.27 -7.49
C GLN A 81 1.62 -8.70 -8.70
N CYS A 82 0.60 -7.91 -9.05
CA CYS A 82 -0.14 -8.13 -10.28
C CYS A 82 0.65 -7.55 -11.46
N HIS A 83 0.71 -8.31 -12.55
CA HIS A 83 1.40 -7.97 -13.78
C HIS A 83 0.42 -8.04 -14.96
N GLY A 84 0.66 -7.22 -15.99
CA GLY A 84 -0.14 -7.17 -17.22
C GLY A 84 -1.01 -5.93 -17.37
N TRP A 85 -1.41 -5.26 -16.28
CA TRP A 85 -2.12 -3.98 -16.36
C TRP A 85 -1.21 -2.80 -16.07
N ASN A 86 -1.30 -1.78 -16.91
CA ASN A 86 -0.74 -0.46 -16.61
C ASN A 86 -1.74 0.31 -15.73
N LEU A 87 -1.56 0.23 -14.41
CA LEU A 87 -2.48 0.87 -13.45
C LEU A 87 -2.61 2.39 -13.64
N GLU A 88 -1.55 3.06 -14.10
CA GLU A 88 -1.59 4.50 -14.38
C GLU A 88 -2.44 4.82 -15.61
N GLU A 89 -2.37 3.98 -16.64
CA GLU A 89 -3.20 4.12 -17.84
C GLU A 89 -4.66 3.78 -17.54
N LEU A 90 -4.91 2.69 -16.84
CA LEU A 90 -6.25 2.32 -16.38
C LEU A 90 -6.88 3.44 -15.54
N LYS A 91 -6.10 4.07 -14.65
CA LYS A 91 -6.53 5.23 -13.88
C LYS A 91 -6.95 6.39 -14.80
N LYS A 92 -6.17 6.71 -15.84
CA LYS A 92 -6.53 7.75 -16.82
C LYS A 92 -7.82 7.40 -17.57
N LYS A 93 -7.98 6.15 -18.01
CA LYS A 93 -9.18 5.66 -18.70
C LYS A 93 -10.42 5.76 -17.78
N LEU A 94 -10.29 5.39 -16.50
CA LEU A 94 -11.36 5.54 -15.50
C LEU A 94 -11.73 7.01 -15.28
N ILE A 95 -10.75 7.90 -15.14
CA ILE A 95 -10.99 9.34 -15.00
C ILE A 95 -11.69 9.90 -16.24
N ALA A 96 -11.26 9.50 -17.44
CA ALA A 96 -11.90 9.92 -18.69
C ALA A 96 -13.35 9.42 -18.78
N LEU A 97 -13.62 8.18 -18.39
CA LEU A 97 -14.97 7.60 -18.33
C LEU A 97 -15.87 8.36 -17.34
N VAL A 98 -15.36 8.72 -16.16
CA VAL A 98 -16.14 9.54 -15.21
C VAL A 98 -16.39 10.94 -15.78
N ARG A 99 -15.38 11.56 -16.42
CA ARG A 99 -15.53 12.88 -17.03
C ARG A 99 -16.52 12.92 -18.19
N SER A 100 -16.68 11.83 -18.94
CA SER A 100 -17.67 11.77 -20.04
C SER A 100 -19.12 11.88 -19.54
N THR A 101 -19.37 11.62 -18.26
CA THR A 101 -20.68 11.86 -17.62
C THR A 101 -20.96 13.34 -17.32
N GLY A 102 -19.99 14.23 -17.55
CA GLY A 102 -20.06 15.66 -17.22
C GLY A 102 -19.54 16.02 -15.82
N TYR A 103 -18.96 15.06 -15.08
CA TYR A 103 -18.38 15.33 -13.76
C TYR A 103 -17.04 16.08 -13.87
N GLN A 104 -16.94 17.26 -13.26
CA GLN A 104 -15.77 18.15 -13.36
C GLN A 104 -14.93 18.28 -12.08
N ASN A 105 -15.43 17.79 -10.94
CA ASN A 105 -14.74 17.88 -9.66
C ASN A 105 -13.52 16.93 -9.61
N SER A 106 -12.73 17.01 -8.53
CA SER A 106 -11.56 16.15 -8.33
C SER A 106 -11.96 14.67 -8.24
N ILE A 107 -11.29 13.82 -9.03
CA ILE A 107 -11.48 12.36 -9.03
C ILE A 107 -10.21 11.73 -8.47
N ASN A 108 -10.36 10.88 -7.45
CA ASN A 108 -9.27 10.08 -6.92
C ASN A 108 -9.54 8.59 -7.16
N VAL A 109 -8.58 7.90 -7.76
CA VAL A 109 -8.63 6.46 -8.01
C VAL A 109 -7.47 5.82 -7.26
N THR A 110 -7.80 4.90 -6.36
CA THR A 110 -6.85 4.21 -5.48
C THR A 110 -6.95 2.70 -5.64
N TYR A 111 -5.80 2.03 -5.75
CA TYR A 111 -5.71 0.57 -5.82
C TYR A 111 -5.30 0.01 -4.47
N ASN A 112 -6.28 -0.50 -3.71
CA ASN A 112 -6.02 -1.09 -2.41
C ASN A 112 -5.61 -2.55 -2.56
N ARG A 113 -4.47 -2.91 -1.96
CA ARG A 113 -3.94 -4.27 -1.95
C ARG A 113 -4.12 -4.87 -0.57
N VAL A 114 -4.80 -6.01 -0.50
CA VAL A 114 -5.02 -6.76 0.74
C VAL A 114 -4.21 -8.06 0.67
N ASN A 115 -3.58 -8.47 1.78
CA ASN A 115 -2.82 -9.73 1.87
C ASN A 115 -1.74 -9.92 0.79
N TYR A 116 -1.14 -8.83 0.32
CA TYR A 116 -0.14 -8.84 -0.74
C TYR A 116 1.26 -9.20 -0.23
N GLN A 117 1.47 -9.27 1.07
CA GLN A 117 2.77 -9.56 1.67
C GLN A 117 2.67 -10.79 2.56
N ILE A 118 3.59 -11.72 2.36
CA ILE A 118 3.80 -12.87 3.23
C ILE A 118 5.24 -12.78 3.73
N ALA A 119 5.41 -12.74 5.05
CA ALA A 119 6.72 -12.74 5.68
C ALA A 119 6.95 -14.08 6.35
N ALA A 120 7.96 -14.82 5.92
CA ALA A 120 8.43 -16.01 6.62
C ALA A 120 9.60 -15.64 7.53
N ARG A 121 9.53 -16.06 8.79
CA ARG A 121 10.48 -15.68 9.84
C ARG A 121 11.23 -16.90 10.35
N SER A 122 12.45 -16.70 10.85
CA SER A 122 13.19 -17.76 11.52
C SER A 122 12.49 -18.20 12.81
N SER A 123 12.54 -19.50 13.09
CA SER A 123 11.98 -20.12 14.31
C SER A 123 12.79 -19.82 15.58
N SER A 124 13.80 -18.95 15.54
CA SER A 124 14.62 -18.65 16.71
C SER A 124 13.77 -18.10 17.86
N LYS A 125 14.04 -18.55 19.10
CA LYS A 125 13.30 -18.13 20.31
C LYS A 125 13.25 -16.60 20.47
N LEU A 126 14.34 -15.92 20.07
CA LEU A 126 14.42 -14.44 20.04
C LEU A 126 13.45 -13.82 19.03
N SER A 127 13.32 -14.39 17.84
CA SER A 127 12.38 -13.89 16.82
C SER A 127 10.92 -14.13 17.23
N GLN A 128 10.63 -15.23 17.93
CA GLN A 128 9.29 -15.51 18.44
C GLN A 128 8.93 -14.59 19.60
N PHE A 129 9.86 -14.38 20.55
CA PHE A 129 9.65 -13.50 21.71
C PHE A 129 9.45 -12.04 21.29
N ALA A 130 10.29 -11.53 20.39
CA ALA A 130 10.21 -10.16 19.89
C ALA A 130 8.91 -9.85 19.13
N ASN A 131 8.18 -10.86 18.66
CA ASN A 131 6.96 -10.69 17.87
C ASN A 131 5.69 -11.12 18.62
N SER A 132 5.79 -11.48 19.90
CA SER A 132 4.62 -11.87 20.68
C SER A 132 3.81 -10.64 21.11
N THR A 133 2.50 -10.65 20.84
CA THR A 133 1.57 -9.61 21.30
C THR A 133 1.63 -9.43 22.81
N VAL A 134 1.79 -10.52 23.56
CA VAL A 134 1.92 -10.49 25.03
C VAL A 134 3.14 -9.70 25.46
N VAL A 135 4.27 -9.88 24.77
CA VAL A 135 5.51 -9.16 25.07
C VAL A 135 5.35 -7.67 24.77
N HIS A 136 4.69 -7.30 23.67
CA HIS A 136 4.38 -5.90 23.39
C HIS A 136 3.46 -5.27 24.45
N VAL A 137 2.41 -5.99 24.87
CA VAL A 137 1.48 -5.50 25.90
C VAL A 137 2.19 -5.34 27.26
N LEU A 138 2.97 -6.33 27.68
CA LEU A 138 3.76 -6.24 28.92
C LEU A 138 4.79 -5.11 28.85
N CYS A 139 5.43 -4.91 27.71
CA CYS A 139 6.38 -3.82 27.50
C CYS A 139 5.70 -2.44 27.58
N CYS A 140 4.47 -2.31 27.04
CA CYS A 140 3.64 -1.11 27.19
C CYS A 140 3.27 -0.83 28.64
N ILE A 141 2.81 -1.84 29.37
CA ILE A 141 2.38 -1.68 30.77
C ILE A 141 3.56 -1.33 31.69
N SER A 142 4.72 -1.93 31.45
CA SER A 142 5.92 -1.72 32.27
C SER A 142 6.71 -0.45 31.91
N CYS A 143 6.22 0.41 31.01
CA CYS A 143 6.93 1.56 30.43
C CYS A 143 8.31 1.24 29.81
N LEU A 144 8.64 -0.05 29.67
CA LEU A 144 9.86 -0.55 29.05
C LEU A 144 9.90 -0.23 27.55
N CYS A 145 8.80 0.22 26.96
CA CYS A 145 8.74 0.74 25.59
C CYS A 145 9.78 1.82 25.29
N ILE A 146 10.16 2.65 26.27
CA ILE A 146 11.14 3.73 26.08
C ILE A 146 12.53 3.14 25.75
N ILE A 147 12.88 1.98 26.31
CA ILE A 147 14.18 1.33 26.11
C ILE A 147 14.09 0.24 25.02
N PHE A 148 13.07 -0.62 25.09
CA PHE A 148 12.90 -1.73 24.15
C PHE A 148 12.42 -1.26 22.77
N GLY A 149 11.70 -0.14 22.67
CA GLY A 149 11.28 0.46 21.42
C GLY A 149 12.46 0.79 20.49
N PRO A 150 13.43 1.61 20.91
CA PRO A 150 14.60 1.93 20.09
C PRO A 150 15.47 0.70 19.82
N ILE A 151 15.63 -0.23 20.78
CA ILE A 151 16.38 -1.48 20.55
C ILE A 151 15.69 -2.34 19.48
N HIS A 152 14.37 -2.51 19.56
CA HIS A 152 13.58 -3.23 18.56
C HIS A 152 13.68 -2.55 17.19
N TYR A 153 13.55 -1.22 17.15
CA TYR A 153 13.71 -0.44 15.92
C TYR A 153 15.11 -0.60 15.31
N CYS A 154 16.18 -0.53 16.10
CA CYS A 154 17.54 -0.75 15.64
C CYS A 154 17.76 -2.18 15.11
N LEU A 155 17.31 -3.21 15.85
CA LEU A 155 17.42 -4.60 15.43
C LEU A 155 16.66 -4.88 14.13
N HIS A 156 15.46 -4.29 14.00
CA HIS A 156 14.63 -4.43 12.81
C HIS A 156 15.20 -3.66 11.61
N THR A 157 15.64 -2.42 11.81
CA THR A 157 16.14 -1.53 10.74
C THR A 157 17.49 -1.99 10.20
N ILE A 158 18.42 -2.40 11.07
CA ILE A 158 19.72 -2.99 10.67
C ILE A 158 19.52 -4.36 9.98
N GLY A 159 18.41 -5.04 10.30
CA GLY A 159 17.99 -6.27 9.66
C GLY A 159 17.40 -6.10 8.26
N SER A 160 16.94 -4.89 7.88
CA SER A 160 15.93 -4.66 6.84
C SER A 160 16.46 -4.48 5.40
N ALA A 161 17.77 -4.40 5.19
CA ALA A 161 18.37 -4.42 3.84
C ALA A 161 18.27 -5.84 3.25
N ARG A 162 17.07 -6.26 2.87
CA ARG A 162 16.76 -7.60 2.38
C ARG A 162 16.26 -7.54 0.96
N ASN A 163 16.71 -8.49 0.16
CA ASN A 163 16.15 -8.73 -1.16
C ASN A 163 14.67 -9.07 -0.99
N THR A 164 13.82 -8.38 -1.73
CA THR A 164 12.38 -8.61 -1.69
C THR A 164 12.03 -9.60 -2.79
N ILE A 165 11.46 -10.74 -2.41
CA ILE A 165 10.99 -11.71 -3.40
C ILE A 165 9.61 -11.27 -3.85
N VAL A 166 9.38 -11.26 -5.16
CA VAL A 166 8.13 -10.87 -5.78
C VAL A 166 7.59 -12.04 -6.58
N ALA A 167 6.37 -12.47 -6.25
CA ALA A 167 5.59 -13.38 -7.07
C ALA A 167 4.67 -12.55 -7.97
N GLU A 168 4.83 -12.71 -9.28
CA GLU A 168 4.07 -12.02 -10.31
C GLU A 168 2.85 -12.86 -10.70
N TYR A 169 1.67 -12.26 -10.52
CA TYR A 169 0.37 -12.81 -10.90
C TYR A 169 -0.14 -12.08 -12.13
N MET A 170 -0.48 -12.81 -13.18
CA MET A 170 -0.99 -12.18 -14.41
C MET A 170 -2.47 -11.84 -14.26
N MET A 171 -2.88 -10.74 -14.89
CA MET A 171 -4.29 -10.42 -15.06
C MET A 171 -4.89 -11.29 -16.19
N MET A 172 -6.02 -11.95 -15.91
CA MET A 172 -6.70 -12.86 -16.84
C MET A 172 -7.30 -12.15 -18.06
N LYS A 173 -7.71 -10.90 -17.90
CA LYS A 173 -8.37 -10.10 -18.94
C LYS A 173 -7.59 -8.81 -19.16
N SER A 174 -7.70 -8.24 -20.35
CA SER A 174 -7.18 -6.89 -20.63
C SER A 174 -7.91 -5.82 -19.80
N ASP A 175 -7.24 -4.70 -19.55
CA ASP A 175 -7.79 -3.55 -18.86
C ASP A 175 -8.99 -2.94 -19.63
N ASP A 176 -8.97 -2.99 -20.96
CA ASP A 176 -10.09 -2.53 -21.80
C ASP A 176 -11.36 -3.37 -21.59
N ILE A 177 -11.21 -4.70 -21.51
CA ILE A 177 -12.32 -5.61 -21.25
C ILE A 177 -12.88 -5.34 -19.85
N PHE A 178 -12.01 -5.14 -18.87
CA PHE A 178 -12.42 -4.75 -17.52
C PHE A 178 -13.25 -3.46 -17.54
N LEU A 179 -12.82 -2.43 -18.25
CA LEU A 179 -13.55 -1.18 -18.37
C LEU A 179 -14.91 -1.38 -19.04
N GLN A 180 -14.98 -2.11 -20.15
CA GLN A 180 -16.24 -2.38 -20.85
C GLN A 180 -17.26 -3.09 -19.94
N LEU A 181 -16.82 -4.09 -19.18
CA LEU A 181 -17.69 -4.86 -18.28
C LEU A 181 -18.21 -4.02 -17.11
N ASN A 182 -17.39 -3.09 -16.60
CA ASN A 182 -17.72 -2.32 -15.40
C ASN A 182 -18.18 -0.88 -15.69
N ALA A 183 -18.13 -0.43 -16.96
CA ALA A 183 -18.43 0.95 -17.32
C ALA A 183 -19.83 1.39 -16.89
N GLN A 184 -20.83 0.53 -17.07
CA GLN A 184 -22.22 0.84 -16.68
C GLN A 184 -22.36 1.03 -15.17
N ILE A 185 -21.70 0.19 -14.37
CA ILE A 185 -21.71 0.30 -12.90
C ILE A 185 -21.08 1.63 -12.48
N ILE A 186 -19.94 1.97 -13.07
CA ILE A 186 -19.22 3.23 -12.80
C ILE A 186 -20.09 4.43 -13.17
N VAL A 187 -20.60 4.48 -14.40
CA VAL A 187 -21.43 5.59 -14.89
C VAL A 187 -22.71 5.73 -14.06
N ASN A 188 -23.40 4.64 -13.75
CA ASN A 188 -24.60 4.67 -12.94
C ASN A 188 -24.34 5.22 -11.53
N SER A 189 -23.20 4.89 -10.91
CA SER A 189 -22.83 5.44 -9.59
C SER A 189 -22.64 6.96 -9.62
N VAL A 190 -22.15 7.51 -10.74
CA VAL A 190 -21.97 8.96 -10.92
C VAL A 190 -23.29 9.66 -11.28
N ILE A 191 -24.14 9.04 -12.12
CA ILE A 191 -25.43 9.60 -12.53
C ILE A 191 -26.44 9.61 -11.38
N GLN A 192 -26.48 8.56 -10.54
CA GLN A 192 -27.34 8.54 -9.34
C GLN A 192 -27.04 9.73 -8.42
N ARG A 193 -25.77 10.15 -8.33
CA ARG A 193 -25.37 11.37 -7.62
C ARG A 193 -25.91 12.65 -8.28
N SER A 194 -25.86 12.75 -9.61
CA SER A 194 -26.39 13.90 -10.34
C SER A 194 -27.86 14.15 -9.94
N ARG A 195 -28.68 13.09 -9.95
CA ARG A 195 -30.09 13.15 -9.52
C ARG A 195 -30.28 13.58 -8.07
N ASN A 196 -29.53 13.01 -7.13
CA ASN A 196 -29.69 13.36 -5.70
C ASN A 196 -29.21 14.78 -5.37
N SER A 197 -28.24 15.32 -6.12
CA SER A 197 -27.75 16.69 -5.94
C SER A 197 -28.81 17.72 -6.37
N TYR A 198 -29.58 17.45 -7.44
CA TYR A 198 -30.67 18.34 -7.84
C TYR A 198 -31.79 18.42 -6.79
N ILE A 199 -32.14 17.30 -6.13
CA ILE A 199 -33.22 17.28 -5.13
C ILE A 199 -32.86 18.10 -3.88
N ALA A 200 -31.58 18.12 -3.49
CA ALA A 200 -31.10 18.86 -2.31
C ALA A 200 -31.02 20.39 -2.51
N HIS A 201 -31.12 20.89 -3.75
CA HIS A 201 -31.15 22.32 -4.04
C HIS A 201 -32.57 22.89 -4.23
N PHE A 202 -33.60 22.04 -4.18
CA PHE A 202 -35.01 22.43 -4.30
C PHE A 202 -35.83 22.21 -3.02
N THR A 203 -35.17 21.89 -1.90
CA THR A 203 -35.74 21.86 -0.55
C THR A 203 -35.09 22.91 0.32
#